data_AF-A0A3D2JE27-F1
#
_entry.id   AF-A0A3D2JE27-F1
#
_cell.length_a   1.000
_cell.length_b   1.000
_cell.length_c   1.000
_cell.angle_alpha   90.00
_cell.angle_beta   90.00
_cell.angle_gamma   90.00
#
_symmetry.space_group_name_H-M   'P 1'
#
loop_
_entity.id
_entity.type
_entity.pdbx_description
1 polymer ?
#
loop_
_entity_poly.entity_id
_entity_poly.type
_entity_poly.pdbx_seq_one_letter_code
_entity_poly.pdbx_strand_id
1 'polypeptide(L)'
;DADYYNRIREQYNKSPQSALLLYLLARCVKNAPRFNRQGQFNQSHDRRRLGMHPNKMRQELLEASVLLHRHAQTRCGDFITTLEDATPDDIVYLDPPYEGTSTGSDRRYYQSLERTRLIEAL
;
A
#
# COMPACT_ATOMS: atom_id res chain seq x y z
N ASP A 1 -14.17 18.18 -1.57
CA ASP A 1 -15.54 17.82 -1.93
C ASP A 1 -15.74 16.32 -1.74
N ALA A 2 -16.81 15.95 -1.03
CA ALA A 2 -17.15 14.57 -0.72
C ALA A 2 -17.67 13.83 -1.96
N ASP A 3 -18.44 14.52 -2.80
CA ASP A 3 -19.05 13.94 -3.99
C ASP A 3 -17.98 13.61 -5.04
N TYR A 4 -17.06 14.56 -5.29
CA TYR A 4 -15.90 14.30 -6.12
C TYR A 4 -15.10 13.08 -5.63
N TYR A 5 -14.83 12.97 -4.32
CA TYR A 5 -14.10 11.82 -3.78
C TYR A 5 -14.83 10.49 -4.00
N ASN A 6 -16.14 10.45 -3.74
CA ASN A 6 -16.94 9.24 -3.95
C ASN A 6 -16.96 8.83 -5.42
N ARG A 7 -17.07 9.79 -6.34
CA ARG A 7 -16.99 9.54 -7.79
C ARG A 7 -15.64 8.95 -8.19
N ILE A 8 -14.52 9.47 -7.69
CA ILE A 8 -13.19 8.90 -7.98
C ILE A 8 -13.06 7.49 -7.39
N ARG A 9 -13.60 7.25 -6.19
CA ARG A 9 -13.61 5.92 -5.57
C ARG A 9 -14.40 4.91 -6.40
N GLU A 10 -15.57 5.29 -6.90
CA GLU A 10 -16.37 4.45 -7.81
C GLU A 10 -15.63 4.16 -9.12
N GLN A 11 -15.01 5.18 -9.72
CA GLN A 11 -14.20 5.02 -10.93
C GLN A 11 -13.04 4.04 -10.70
N TYR A 12 -12.29 4.20 -9.60
CA TYR A 12 -11.21 3.29 -9.23
C TYR A 12 -11.71 1.85 -9.04
N ASN A 13 -12.82 1.68 -8.32
CA ASN A 13 -13.38 0.35 -8.06
C ASN A 13 -13.94 -0.33 -9.32
N LYS A 14 -14.32 0.43 -10.35
CA LYS A 14 -14.77 -0.08 -11.64
C LYS A 14 -13.61 -0.35 -12.61
N SER A 15 -12.63 0.54 -12.64
CA SER A 15 -11.45 0.48 -13.52
C SER A 15 -10.24 1.03 -12.77
N PRO A 16 -9.47 0.16 -12.09
CA PRO A 16 -8.32 0.58 -11.29
C PRO A 16 -7.27 1.30 -12.14
N GLN A 17 -6.92 2.52 -11.71
CA GLN A 17 -5.85 3.31 -12.31
C GLN A 17 -5.00 3.92 -11.19
N SER A 18 -3.68 3.93 -11.37
CA SER A 18 -2.73 4.42 -10.36
C SER A 18 -2.97 5.88 -9.97
N ALA A 19 -3.33 6.74 -10.93
CA ALA A 19 -3.64 8.14 -10.67
C ALA A 19 -4.88 8.31 -9.77
N LEU A 20 -5.92 7.49 -9.97
CA LEU A 20 -7.11 7.49 -9.12
C LEU A 20 -6.77 6.99 -7.72
N LEU A 21 -5.97 5.91 -7.61
CA LEU A 21 -5.49 5.40 -6.33
C LEU A 21 -4.67 6.44 -5.57
N LEU A 22 -3.74 7.11 -6.22
CA LEU A 22 -2.92 8.17 -5.62
C LEU A 22 -3.79 9.29 -5.04
N TYR A 23 -4.81 9.73 -5.78
CA TYR A 23 -5.78 10.71 -5.27
C TYR A 23 -6.51 10.18 -4.03
N LEU A 24 -6.98 8.93 -4.04
CA LEU A 24 -7.68 8.33 -2.91
C LEU A 24 -6.78 8.21 -1.67
N LEU A 25 -5.53 7.77 -1.84
CA LEU A 25 -4.53 7.67 -0.75
C LEU A 25 -4.25 9.02 -0.10
N ALA A 26 -4.14 10.07 -0.91
CA ALA A 26 -3.90 11.42 -0.43
C ALA A 26 -5.11 12.04 0.31
N ARG A 27 -6.31 11.49 0.11
CA ARG A 27 -7.57 12.08 0.58
C ARG A 27 -8.36 11.22 1.54
N CYS A 28 -7.97 9.98 1.77
CA CYS A 28 -8.69 9.08 2.66
C CYS A 28 -8.37 9.39 4.14
N VAL A 29 -9.29 9.05 5.04
CA VAL A 29 -9.13 9.28 6.47
C VAL A 29 -7.79 8.71 6.97
N LYS A 30 -6.99 9.55 7.64
CA LYS A 30 -5.68 9.20 8.23
C LYS A 30 -4.64 8.68 7.23
N ASN A 31 -4.84 8.87 5.92
CA ASN A 31 -4.02 8.24 4.87
C ASN A 31 -3.94 6.70 5.05
N ALA A 32 -5.02 6.10 5.58
CA ALA A 32 -5.09 4.68 5.91
C ALA A 32 -6.02 3.97 4.92
N PRO A 33 -5.49 3.43 3.80
CA PRO A 33 -6.30 2.73 2.82
C PRO A 33 -6.97 1.50 3.43
N ARG A 34 -8.15 1.17 2.90
CA ARG A 34 -8.89 -0.02 3.27
C ARG A 34 -9.57 -0.58 2.04
N PHE A 35 -9.51 -1.90 1.91
CA PHE A 35 -10.14 -2.66 0.85
C PHE A 35 -11.10 -3.68 1.47
N ASN A 36 -12.25 -3.89 0.83
CA ASN A 36 -13.16 -4.96 1.23
C ASN A 36 -12.71 -6.32 0.66
N ARG A 37 -13.45 -7.39 0.98
CA ARG A 37 -13.14 -8.75 0.51
C ARG A 37 -13.22 -8.89 -1.02
N GLN A 38 -13.89 -7.97 -1.71
CA GLN A 38 -13.96 -7.90 -3.17
C GLN A 38 -12.81 -7.10 -3.79
N GLY A 39 -11.83 -6.65 -2.99
CA GLY A 39 -10.71 -5.83 -3.46
C GLY A 39 -11.06 -4.38 -3.76
N GLN A 40 -12.27 -3.93 -3.41
CA GLN A 40 -12.72 -2.56 -3.66
C GLN A 40 -12.27 -1.65 -2.53
N PHE A 41 -11.77 -0.46 -2.90
CA PHE A 41 -11.44 0.60 -1.96
C PHE A 41 -12.71 1.08 -1.23
N ASN A 42 -12.72 1.04 0.10
CA ASN A 42 -13.90 1.35 0.91
C ASN A 42 -13.67 2.39 2.01
N GLN A 43 -12.51 3.08 2.02
CA GLN A 43 -12.26 4.15 2.99
C GLN A 43 -12.97 5.46 2.61
N SER A 44 -13.39 6.22 3.62
CA SER A 44 -14.03 7.53 3.48
C SER A 44 -13.02 8.66 3.28
N HIS A 45 -13.47 9.80 2.74
CA HIS A 45 -12.66 11.00 2.63
C HIS A 45 -12.33 11.60 4.01
N ASP A 46 -11.12 12.13 4.16
CA ASP A 46 -10.76 12.94 5.32
C ASP A 46 -11.40 14.34 5.16
N ARG A 47 -12.18 14.74 6.17
CA ARG A 47 -12.85 16.04 6.23
C ARG A 47 -11.94 17.15 6.78
N ARG A 48 -10.82 16.78 7.40
CA ARG A 48 -9.92 17.71 8.11
C ARG A 48 -8.70 18.09 7.29
N ARG A 49 -8.31 17.23 6.33
CA ARG A 49 -7.08 17.37 5.55
C ARG A 49 -7.38 17.24 4.06
N LEU A 50 -6.73 18.09 3.26
CA LEU A 50 -6.80 18.04 1.81
C LEU A 50 -5.70 17.19 1.17
N GLY A 51 -4.80 16.63 1.99
CA GLY A 51 -3.61 15.93 1.53
C GLY A 51 -2.44 16.88 1.25
N MET A 52 -1.42 16.37 0.56
CA MET A 52 -0.25 17.15 0.15
C MET A 52 -0.61 18.11 -1.00
N HIS A 53 -0.03 19.31 -0.99
CA HIS A 53 -0.22 20.29 -2.07
C HIS A 53 0.23 19.71 -3.43
N PRO A 54 -0.54 19.88 -4.52
CA PRO A 54 -0.25 19.23 -5.81
C PRO A 54 1.15 19.50 -6.36
N ASN A 55 1.63 20.74 -6.28
CA ASN A 55 2.98 21.09 -6.76
C ASN A 55 4.07 20.35 -5.97
N LYS A 56 3.93 20.28 -4.64
CA LYS A 56 4.86 19.53 -3.80
C LYS A 56 4.78 18.03 -4.10
N MET A 57 3.57 17.49 -4.22
CA MET A 57 3.38 16.07 -4.57
C MET A 57 4.06 15.73 -5.89
N ARG A 58 3.91 16.57 -6.92
CA ARG A 58 4.54 16.36 -8.21
C ARG A 58 6.07 16.34 -8.09
N GLN A 59 6.64 17.31 -7.38
CA GLN A 59 8.08 17.39 -7.18
C GLN A 59 8.63 16.14 -6.49
N GLU A 60 8.05 15.77 -5.34
CA GLU A 60 8.50 14.63 -4.53
C GLU A 60 8.37 13.30 -5.30
N LEU A 61 7.30 13.12 -6.09
CA LEU A 61 7.13 11.94 -6.93
C LEU A 61 8.19 11.84 -8.04
N LEU A 62 8.55 12.97 -8.66
CA LEU A 62 9.57 12.99 -9.70
C LEU A 62 10.97 12.76 -9.11
N GLU A 63 11.27 13.37 -7.97
CA GLU A 63 12.54 13.18 -7.26
C GLU A 63 12.71 11.71 -6.81
N ALA A 64 11.67 11.13 -6.19
CA ALA A 64 11.67 9.71 -5.84
C ALA A 64 11.83 8.82 -7.08
N SER A 65 11.16 9.16 -8.20
CA SER A 65 11.30 8.42 -9.45
C SER A 65 12.73 8.46 -9.98
N VAL A 66 13.43 9.59 -9.90
CA VAL A 66 14.83 9.71 -10.35
C VAL A 66 15.74 8.83 -9.50
N LEU A 67 15.56 8.85 -8.17
CA LEU A 67 16.37 8.04 -7.25
C LEU A 67 16.17 6.54 -7.45
N LEU A 68 14.94 6.10 -7.70
CA LEU A 68 14.61 4.67 -7.82
C LEU A 68 14.82 4.12 -9.23
N HIS A 69 14.85 4.97 -10.26
CA HIS A 69 14.96 4.53 -11.64
C HIS A 69 16.24 3.71 -11.86
N ARG A 70 16.08 2.47 -12.35
CA ARG A 70 17.15 1.47 -12.57
C ARG A 70 17.85 0.94 -11.32
N HIS A 71 17.51 1.45 -10.13
CA HIS A 71 18.08 1.02 -8.86
C HIS A 71 17.13 0.19 -8.01
N ALA A 72 15.84 0.15 -8.37
CA ALA A 72 14.82 -0.61 -7.67
C ALA A 72 14.00 -1.48 -8.63
N GLN A 73 13.58 -2.64 -8.14
CA GLN A 73 12.58 -3.50 -8.77
C GLN A 73 11.45 -3.75 -7.76
N THR A 74 10.21 -3.67 -8.23
CA THR A 74 9.03 -3.94 -7.39
C THR A 74 8.49 -5.32 -7.71
N ARG A 75 8.28 -6.14 -6.68
CA ARG A 75 7.63 -7.45 -6.78
C ARG A 75 6.36 -7.42 -5.93
N CYS A 76 5.30 -8.06 -6.43
CA CYS A 76 4.05 -8.22 -5.70
C CYS A 76 3.75 -9.71 -5.61
N GLY A 77 3.76 -10.25 -4.41
CA GLY A 77 3.56 -11.67 -4.18
C GLY A 77 3.79 -12.05 -2.73
N ASP A 78 3.79 -13.35 -2.49
CA ASP A 78 4.18 -13.89 -1.21
C ASP A 78 5.66 -13.63 -0.94
N PHE A 79 6.00 -13.27 0.30
CA PHE A 79 7.36 -12.84 0.64
C PHE A 79 8.41 -13.94 0.37
N ILE A 80 8.06 -15.22 0.56
CA ILE A 80 8.97 -16.34 0.28
C ILE A 80 9.33 -16.36 -1.20
N THR A 81 8.32 -16.30 -2.08
CA THR A 81 8.53 -16.28 -3.53
C THR A 81 9.32 -15.06 -3.98
N THR A 82 9.12 -13.89 -3.35
CA THR A 82 9.85 -12.69 -3.72
C THR A 82 11.32 -12.68 -3.30
N LEU A 83 11.73 -13.62 -2.43
CA LEU A 83 13.09 -13.78 -1.91
C LEU A 83 13.84 -14.95 -2.57
N GLU A 84 13.23 -15.70 -3.47
CA GLU A 84 13.84 -16.90 -4.09
C GLU A 84 15.16 -16.63 -4.83
N ASP A 85 15.36 -15.40 -5.31
CA ASP A 85 16.57 -14.98 -6.02
C ASP A 85 17.63 -14.31 -5.12
N ALA A 86 17.38 -14.22 -3.81
CA ALA A 86 18.35 -13.70 -2.85
C ALA A 86 19.52 -14.68 -2.68
N THR A 87 20.73 -14.13 -2.60
CA THR A 87 21.99 -14.86 -2.45
C THR A 87 22.58 -14.63 -1.06
N PRO A 88 23.57 -15.44 -0.62
CA PRO A 88 24.26 -15.21 0.64
C PRO A 88 25.00 -13.86 0.75
N ASP A 89 25.23 -13.17 -0.38
CA ASP A 89 25.87 -11.85 -0.41
C ASP A 89 24.87 -10.68 -0.26
N ASP A 90 23.57 -10.98 -0.28
CA ASP A 90 22.50 -9.98 -0.15
C ASP A 90 22.14 -9.69 1.30
N ILE A 91 21.68 -8.46 1.56
CA ILE A 91 21.08 -8.09 2.85
C ILE A 91 19.57 -8.03 2.69
N VAL A 92 18.86 -8.89 3.41
CA VAL A 92 17.40 -8.94 3.42
C VAL A 92 16.85 -8.25 4.67
N TYR A 93 16.04 -7.21 4.46
CA TYR A 93 15.29 -6.53 5.52
C TYR A 93 13.80 -6.88 5.41
N LEU A 94 13.22 -7.41 6.49
CA LEU A 94 11.81 -7.79 6.59
C LEU A 94 11.11 -6.96 7.67
N ASP A 95 10.01 -6.29 7.31
CA ASP A 95 9.11 -5.58 8.24
C ASP A 95 7.68 -6.16 8.14
N PRO A 96 7.45 -7.38 8.66
CA PRO A 96 6.17 -8.05 8.55
C PRO A 96 5.11 -7.49 9.52
N PRO A 97 3.83 -7.79 9.29
CA PRO A 97 2.77 -7.54 10.27
C PRO A 97 3.12 -8.05 11.67
N TYR A 98 3.15 -7.17 12.66
CA TYR A 98 3.39 -7.57 14.06
C TYR A 98 2.25 -8.46 14.58
N GLU A 99 2.60 -9.47 15.38
CA GLU A 99 1.71 -10.57 15.80
C GLU A 99 0.36 -10.08 16.37
N GLY A 100 0.37 -9.04 17.21
CA GLY A 100 -0.85 -8.45 17.79
C GLY A 100 -1.73 -7.63 16.84
N THR A 101 -1.31 -7.45 15.58
CA THR A 101 -2.09 -6.79 14.52
C THR A 101 -2.69 -7.76 13.50
N SER A 102 -2.33 -9.04 13.63
CA SER A 102 -2.74 -10.14 12.75
C SER A 102 -3.73 -11.09 13.42
N THR A 103 -3.79 -11.08 14.75
CA THR A 103 -4.65 -11.94 15.57
C THR A 103 -5.91 -11.18 16.04
N GLY A 104 -7.09 -11.78 15.92
CA GLY A 104 -8.37 -11.20 16.34
C GLY A 104 -9.39 -10.95 15.21
N SER A 105 -10.52 -10.32 15.57
CA SER A 105 -11.63 -10.04 14.65
C SER A 105 -11.39 -8.85 13.71
N ASP A 106 -10.48 -7.94 14.08
CA ASP A 106 -10.11 -6.76 13.27
C ASP A 106 -8.82 -7.04 12.47
N ARG A 107 -8.95 -7.87 11.42
CA ARG A 107 -7.82 -8.20 10.52
C ARG A 107 -7.45 -6.97 9.69
N ARG A 108 -6.26 -6.42 9.95
CA ARG A 108 -5.73 -5.24 9.22
C ARG A 108 -5.07 -5.60 7.90
N TYR A 109 -4.59 -6.83 7.78
CA TYR A 109 -3.88 -7.32 6.60
C TYR A 109 -4.75 -8.28 5.81
N TYR A 110 -4.51 -8.32 4.50
CA TYR A 110 -5.23 -9.20 3.57
C TYR A 110 -5.07 -10.68 3.94
N GLN A 111 -3.87 -11.06 4.40
CA GLN A 111 -3.55 -12.39 4.92
C GLN A 111 -2.80 -12.23 6.25
N SER A 112 -3.06 -13.13 7.20
CA SER A 112 -2.23 -13.24 8.40
C SER A 112 -0.89 -13.86 8.04
N LEU A 113 0.17 -13.42 8.71
CA LEU A 113 1.47 -14.08 8.66
C LEU A 113 1.67 -14.84 9.97
N GLU A 114 1.72 -16.16 9.90
CA GLU A 114 2.05 -16.99 11.05
C GLU A 114 3.52 -16.81 11.42
N ARG A 115 3.80 -16.59 12.70
CA ARG A 115 5.17 -16.36 13.20
C ARG A 115 6.13 -17.49 12.80
N THR A 116 5.67 -18.74 12.85
CA THR A 116 6.48 -19.91 12.48
C THR A 116 6.92 -19.85 11.02
N ARG A 117 6.04 -19.42 10.11
CA ARG A 117 6.33 -19.31 8.69
C ARG A 117 7.41 -18.27 8.38
N LEU A 118 7.44 -17.19 9.15
CA LEU A 118 8.50 -16.18 9.04
C LEU A 118 9.84 -16.76 9.52
N ILE A 119 9.85 -17.49 10.64
CA ILE A 119 11.08 -18.07 11.22
C ILE A 119 11.67 -19.14 10.29
N GLU A 120 10.83 -19.98 9.67
CA GLU A 120 11.27 -21.02 8.73
C GLU A 120 11.87 -20.47 7.43
N ALA A 121 11.58 -19.21 7.09
CA ALA A 121 12.09 -18.55 5.89
C ALA A 121 13.41 -17.79 6.11
N LEU A 122 13.90 -17.72 7.36
CA LEU A 122 15.19 -17.12 7.73
C LEU A 122 16.28 -18.20 7.83
#